data_AF-A0A8C9IY11-F1
#
_entry.id   AF-A0A8C9IY11-F1
#
_cell.length_a   1.000
_cell.length_b   1.000
_cell.length_c   1.000
_cell.angle_alpha   90.00
_cell.angle_beta   90.00
_cell.angle_gamma   90.00
#
_symmetry.space_group_name_H-M   'P 1'
#
loop_
_entity.id
_entity.type
_entity.pdbx_description
1 polymer ?
#
loop_
_entity_poly.entity_id
_entity_poly.type
_entity_poly.pdbx_seq_one_letter_code
_entity_poly.pdbx_strand_id
1 'polypeptide(L)'
;MSAHLQWMVVRNCSSFLIKRNKQTYSTEPNNLKARNSFRYNGLIHRKTVGVEPAADGKGVVVVIKRRSDPQPGQRKPATSYVRTTINKNARATLSSIRHMIRKNKYRPDLRMVSWGLGVRLGGAPCCGGGPPTTGCIWAGEGWILAFILLPTPSMGLGDSLRSV
;
A
#
# COMPACT_ATOMS: atom_id res chain seq x y z
N MET A 1 10.93 -13.42 -23.56
CA MET A 1 9.93 -12.38 -23.89
C MET A 1 10.51 -11.01 -23.59
N SER A 2 10.31 -10.04 -24.48
CA SER A 2 10.78 -8.66 -24.29
C SER A 2 9.78 -7.85 -23.46
N ALA A 3 10.28 -6.87 -22.70
CA ALA A 3 9.44 -6.02 -21.84
C ALA A 3 8.49 -5.13 -22.66
N HIS A 4 8.97 -4.60 -23.80
CA HIS A 4 8.17 -3.71 -24.65
C HIS A 4 6.98 -4.43 -25.29
N LEU A 5 7.17 -5.68 -25.73
CA LEU A 5 6.09 -6.46 -26.32
C LEU A 5 5.01 -6.76 -25.28
N GLN A 6 5.40 -7.20 -24.08
CA GLN A 6 4.46 -7.40 -22.99
C GLN A 6 3.71 -6.11 -22.62
N TRP A 7 4.39 -4.96 -22.65
CA TRP A 7 3.74 -3.67 -22.39
C TRP A 7 2.68 -3.31 -23.43
N MET A 8 2.94 -3.57 -24.72
CA MET A 8 1.97 -3.31 -25.78
C MET A 8 0.67 -4.10 -25.57
N VAL A 9 0.76 -5.31 -25.01
CA VAL A 9 -0.40 -6.11 -24.62
C VAL A 9 -1.02 -5.56 -23.33
N VAL A 10 -0.27 -5.49 -22.24
CA VAL A 10 -0.78 -5.23 -20.88
C VAL A 10 -1.34 -3.81 -20.69
N ARG A 11 -0.87 -2.82 -21.45
CA ARG A 11 -1.18 -1.40 -21.21
C ARG A 11 -2.67 -1.04 -21.20
N ASN A 12 -3.51 -1.80 -21.90
CA ASN A 12 -4.93 -1.48 -22.09
C ASN A 12 -5.90 -2.58 -21.63
N CYS A 13 -5.45 -3.82 -21.41
CA CYS A 13 -6.32 -4.97 -21.14
C CYS A 13 -5.94 -5.78 -19.88
N SER A 14 -5.20 -5.20 -18.93
CA SER A 14 -4.88 -5.90 -17.69
C SER A 14 -5.99 -5.82 -16.65
N SER A 15 -6.16 -6.89 -15.86
CA SER A 15 -7.13 -6.94 -14.76
C SER A 15 -6.80 -5.97 -13.60
N PHE A 16 -5.53 -5.60 -13.46
CA PHE A 16 -5.06 -4.64 -12.45
C PHE A 16 -5.37 -3.17 -12.81
N LEU A 17 -5.83 -2.92 -14.04
CA LEU A 17 -6.01 -1.57 -14.54
C LEU A 17 -7.32 -0.97 -14.01
N ILE A 18 -7.23 0.21 -13.41
CA ILE A 18 -8.38 0.96 -12.93
C ILE A 18 -8.42 2.31 -13.66
N LYS A 19 -9.51 2.55 -14.40
CA LYS A 19 -9.79 3.86 -15.04
C LYS A 19 -10.88 4.56 -14.25
N ARG A 20 -10.56 5.68 -13.61
CA ARG A 20 -11.52 6.52 -12.86
C ARG A 20 -11.10 7.97 -12.98
N ASN A 21 -12.06 8.89 -13.03
CA ASN A 21 -11.83 10.34 -13.00
C ASN A 21 -10.75 10.83 -13.99
N LYS A 22 -10.82 10.36 -15.25
CA LYS A 22 -9.84 10.65 -16.33
C LYS A 22 -8.38 10.25 -16.02
N GLN A 23 -8.15 9.46 -14.98
CA GLN A 23 -6.84 8.97 -14.56
C GLN A 23 -6.79 7.43 -14.68
N THR A 24 -5.60 6.92 -14.97
CA THR A 24 -5.36 5.47 -15.11
C THR A 24 -4.36 4.99 -14.07
N TYR A 25 -4.82 4.06 -13.24
CA TYR A 25 -4.08 3.45 -12.15
C TYR A 25 -3.82 1.98 -12.44
N SER A 26 -2.85 1.40 -11.73
CA SER A 26 -2.65 -0.04 -11.70
C SER A 26 -2.44 -0.53 -10.28
N THR A 27 -3.15 -1.58 -9.90
CA THR A 27 -3.10 -2.23 -8.58
C THR A 27 -2.18 -3.46 -8.56
N GLU A 28 -1.28 -3.56 -9.53
CA GLU A 28 -0.33 -4.66 -9.62
C GLU A 28 0.66 -4.69 -8.43
N PRO A 29 1.04 -5.88 -7.95
CA PRO A 29 2.07 -6.01 -6.93
C PRO A 29 3.42 -5.49 -7.46
N ASN A 30 4.23 -4.90 -6.58
CA ASN A 30 5.52 -4.29 -6.91
C ASN A 30 5.47 -3.06 -7.84
N ASN A 31 4.35 -2.32 -7.88
CA ASN A 31 4.31 -0.97 -8.47
C ASN A 31 4.46 0.10 -7.38
N LEU A 32 5.58 0.81 -7.41
CA LEU A 32 5.89 1.81 -6.40
C LEU A 32 4.96 3.05 -6.48
N LYS A 33 4.45 3.43 -7.66
CA LYS A 33 3.60 4.65 -7.79
C LYS A 33 2.12 4.35 -7.97
N ALA A 34 1.72 3.09 -8.08
CA ALA A 34 0.37 2.66 -8.48
C ALA A 34 -0.15 3.32 -9.78
N ARG A 35 0.75 3.85 -10.61
CA ARG A 35 0.43 4.49 -11.90
C ARG A 35 0.62 3.48 -13.01
N ASN A 36 -0.31 3.47 -13.97
CA ASN A 36 -0.13 2.69 -15.19
C ASN A 36 0.91 3.37 -16.09
N SER A 37 2.16 2.93 -16.01
CA SER A 37 3.27 3.46 -16.81
C SER A 37 4.33 2.40 -17.00
N PHE A 38 4.95 2.37 -18.19
CA PHE A 38 5.96 1.36 -18.51
C PHE A 38 7.08 1.27 -17.45
N ARG A 39 7.58 2.41 -16.97
CA ARG A 39 8.70 2.48 -16.02
C ARG A 39 8.42 1.82 -14.67
N TYR A 40 7.20 1.95 -14.15
CA TYR A 40 6.87 1.56 -12.77
C TYR A 40 6.25 0.17 -12.67
N ASN A 41 6.02 -0.51 -13.80
CA ASN A 41 5.37 -1.81 -13.82
C ASN A 41 6.25 -2.90 -13.16
N GLY A 42 5.63 -3.70 -12.29
CA GLY A 42 6.29 -4.76 -11.51
C GLY A 42 6.28 -6.15 -12.17
N LEU A 43 5.49 -6.37 -13.23
CA LEU A 43 5.29 -7.67 -13.85
C LEU A 43 6.17 -7.85 -15.09
N ILE A 44 6.24 -6.80 -15.90
CA ILE A 44 6.83 -6.82 -17.24
C ILE A 44 8.36 -6.79 -17.22
N HIS A 45 8.93 -6.11 -16.22
CA HIS A 45 10.37 -5.92 -16.15
C HIS A 45 11.10 -7.13 -15.59
N ARG A 46 12.35 -7.30 -16.05
CA ARG A 46 13.21 -8.40 -15.56
C ARG A 46 13.72 -8.18 -14.15
N LYS A 47 14.02 -6.92 -13.83
CA LYS A 47 14.45 -6.46 -12.53
C LYS A 47 13.31 -5.67 -11.93
N THR A 48 12.88 -5.96 -10.70
CA THR A 48 11.84 -5.18 -10.03
C THR A 48 12.14 -4.94 -8.57
N VAL A 49 11.62 -3.83 -8.06
CA VAL A 49 11.76 -3.39 -6.67
C VAL A 49 10.38 -3.01 -6.20
N GLY A 50 9.89 -3.74 -5.21
CA GLY A 50 8.68 -3.45 -4.45
C GLY A 50 9.05 -3.12 -3.01
N VAL A 51 8.19 -2.33 -2.38
CA VAL A 51 8.30 -1.99 -0.97
C VAL A 51 6.92 -2.22 -0.38
N GLU A 52 6.84 -3.11 0.58
CA GLU A 52 5.60 -3.53 1.22
C GLU A 52 5.74 -3.39 2.74
N PRO A 53 4.64 -3.12 3.46
CA PRO A 53 4.66 -3.19 4.91
C PRO A 53 4.94 -4.62 5.37
N ALA A 54 5.67 -4.78 6.48
CA ALA A 54 5.82 -6.08 7.11
C ALA A 54 4.48 -6.55 7.71
N ALA A 55 4.22 -7.86 7.65
CA ALA A 55 3.02 -8.46 8.23
C ALA A 55 2.92 -8.21 9.74
N ASP A 56 4.07 -8.13 10.41
CA ASP A 56 4.18 -7.92 11.86
C ASP A 56 3.93 -6.46 12.28
N GLY A 57 3.57 -5.58 11.34
CA GLY A 57 3.36 -4.14 11.56
C GLY A 57 4.64 -3.36 11.93
N LYS A 58 5.76 -4.06 12.09
CA LYS A 58 7.07 -3.50 12.47
C LYS A 58 8.05 -3.67 11.32
N GLY A 59 8.38 -2.55 10.68
CA GLY A 59 9.38 -2.48 9.62
C GLY A 59 8.81 -2.64 8.21
N VAL A 60 9.73 -2.77 7.26
CA VAL A 60 9.44 -2.71 5.82
C VAL A 60 10.03 -3.92 5.12
N VAL A 61 9.26 -4.53 4.23
CA VAL A 61 9.70 -5.63 3.37
C VAL A 61 10.06 -5.06 2.01
N VAL A 62 11.32 -5.28 1.62
CA VAL A 62 11.78 -4.97 0.27
C VAL A 62 11.65 -6.23 -0.56
N VAL A 63 10.90 -6.15 -1.66
CA VAL A 63 10.69 -7.26 -2.58
C VAL A 63 11.52 -7.00 -3.84
N ILE A 64 12.45 -7.90 -4.15
CA ILE A 64 13.30 -7.79 -5.33
C ILE A 64 13.14 -9.04 -6.18
N LYS A 65 13.03 -8.86 -7.50
CA LYS A 65 13.00 -9.99 -8.43
C LYS A 65 14.40 -10.58 -8.58
N ARG A 66 14.52 -11.88 -8.35
CA ARG A 66 15.77 -12.62 -8.48
C ARG A 66 16.28 -12.53 -9.91
N ARG A 67 17.54 -12.13 -10.05
CA ARG A 67 18.27 -12.26 -11.30
C ARG A 67 18.80 -13.69 -11.37
N SER A 68 18.30 -14.49 -12.28
CA SER A 68 18.91 -15.78 -12.64
C SER A 68 19.18 -15.74 -14.13
N ASP A 69 20.45 -15.51 -14.48
CA ASP A 69 20.98 -15.82 -15.80
C ASP A 69 21.45 -17.29 -15.72
N PRO A 70 21.03 -18.22 -16.63
CA PRO A 70 20.21 -18.03 -17.82
C PRO A 70 18.79 -18.60 -17.61
N GLN A 71 17.83 -17.79 -17.16
CA GLN A 71 16.39 -18.10 -17.25
C GLN A 71 15.68 -19.13 -16.31
N PRO A 72 16.21 -19.71 -15.21
CA PRO A 72 15.38 -20.61 -14.41
C PRO A 72 14.31 -19.90 -13.57
N GLY A 73 14.48 -18.61 -13.22
CA GLY A 73 13.62 -17.92 -12.26
C GLY A 73 12.58 -16.94 -12.83
N GLN A 74 12.66 -16.58 -14.12
CA GLN A 74 11.67 -15.68 -14.75
C GLN A 74 10.31 -16.35 -14.93
N ARG A 75 10.32 -17.62 -15.34
CA ARG A 75 9.11 -18.42 -15.63
C ARG A 75 8.60 -19.19 -14.41
N LYS A 76 9.31 -19.10 -13.28
CA LYS A 76 8.96 -19.77 -12.02
C LYS A 76 8.50 -18.72 -11.01
N PRO A 77 7.22 -18.32 -11.02
CA PRO A 77 6.73 -17.23 -10.18
C PRO A 77 6.99 -17.49 -8.68
N ALA A 78 6.86 -18.74 -8.23
CA ALA A 78 7.09 -19.17 -6.85
C ALA A 78 8.48 -18.79 -6.31
N THR A 79 9.53 -18.88 -7.14
CA THR A 79 10.92 -18.61 -6.74
C THR A 79 11.45 -17.30 -7.34
N SER A 80 10.59 -16.49 -7.96
CA SER A 80 11.03 -15.31 -8.72
C SER A 80 11.32 -14.10 -7.84
N TYR A 81 10.70 -14.02 -6.66
CA TYR A 81 10.84 -12.89 -5.73
C TYR A 81 11.66 -13.28 -4.52
N VAL A 82 12.53 -12.37 -4.09
CA VAL A 82 13.27 -12.41 -2.83
C VAL A 82 12.73 -11.29 -1.96
N ARG A 83 12.28 -11.63 -0.76
CA ARG A 83 11.77 -10.69 0.23
C ARG A 83 12.82 -10.52 1.32
N THR A 84 13.19 -9.27 1.59
CA THR A 84 14.11 -8.92 2.68
C THR A 84 13.37 -8.03 3.65
N THR A 85 13.17 -8.51 4.87
CA THR A 85 12.61 -7.72 5.97
C THR A 85 13.68 -6.80 6.53
N ILE A 86 13.35 -5.52 6.69
CA ILE A 86 14.22 -4.54 7.33
C ILE A 86 13.45 -3.98 8.53
N ASN A 87 13.84 -4.44 9.72
CA ASN A 87 13.37 -3.91 10.99
C ASN A 87 14.47 -3.04 11.59
N LYS A 88 14.50 -1.76 11.19
CA LYS A 88 15.46 -0.74 11.67
C LYS A 88 14.75 0.60 11.79
N ASN A 89 15.42 1.56 12.41
CA ASN A 89 14.99 2.96 12.46
C ASN A 89 14.72 3.51 11.05
N ALA A 90 13.74 4.40 10.89
CA ALA A 90 13.28 4.89 9.58
C ALA A 90 14.42 5.41 8.69
N ARG A 91 15.34 6.21 9.26
CA ARG A 91 16.51 6.75 8.54
C ARG A 91 17.46 5.64 8.07
N ALA A 92 17.70 4.64 8.92
CA ALA A 92 18.57 3.51 8.60
C ALA A 92 17.94 2.60 7.53
N THR A 93 16.63 2.40 7.57
CA THR A 93 15.86 1.64 6.57
C THR A 93 15.95 2.31 5.20
N LEU A 94 15.67 3.62 5.12
CA LEU A 94 15.78 4.37 3.87
C LEU A 94 17.21 4.39 3.33
N SER A 95 18.21 4.52 4.20
CA SER A 95 19.62 4.42 3.82
C SER A 95 19.95 3.04 3.27
N SER A 96 19.50 1.97 3.92
CA SER A 96 19.74 0.59 3.48
C SER A 96 19.16 0.33 2.09
N ILE A 97 17.91 0.76 1.85
CA ILE A 97 17.25 0.64 0.54
C ILE A 97 18.02 1.43 -0.53
N ARG A 98 18.47 2.66 -0.20
CA ARG A 98 19.26 3.49 -1.13
C ARG A 98 20.58 2.82 -1.50
N HIS A 99 21.28 2.23 -0.54
CA HIS A 99 22.52 1.53 -0.77
C HIS A 99 22.30 0.28 -1.62
N MET A 100 21.24 -0.49 -1.34
CA MET A 100 20.88 -1.67 -2.12
C MET A 100 20.65 -1.36 -3.61
N ILE A 101 19.96 -0.26 -3.92
CA ILE A 101 19.72 0.18 -5.30
C ILE A 101 21.01 0.73 -5.93
N ARG A 102 21.72 1.61 -5.23
CA ARG A 102 22.87 2.36 -5.77
C ARG A 102 24.12 1.49 -5.92
N LYS A 103 24.50 0.74 -4.89
CA LYS A 103 25.75 -0.04 -4.86
C LYS A 103 25.63 -1.27 -5.77
N ASN A 104 24.48 -1.92 -5.80
CA ASN A 104 24.27 -3.09 -6.67
C ASN A 104 23.89 -2.69 -8.11
N LYS A 105 23.81 -1.37 -8.42
CA LYS A 105 23.37 -0.83 -9.70
C LYS A 105 22.04 -1.46 -10.18
N TYR A 106 21.12 -1.69 -9.24
CA TYR A 106 19.87 -2.39 -9.50
C TYR A 106 18.74 -1.38 -9.71
N ARG A 107 18.39 -1.08 -10.98
CA ARG A 107 17.39 -0.07 -11.38
C ARG A 107 17.58 1.29 -10.68
N PRO A 108 18.68 2.02 -10.98
CA PRO A 108 18.97 3.31 -10.36
C PRO A 108 17.89 4.37 -10.65
N ASP A 109 17.08 4.15 -11.69
CA ASP A 109 15.97 5.00 -12.08
C ASP A 109 14.83 5.02 -11.04
N LEU A 110 14.66 3.98 -10.23
CA LEU A 110 13.58 3.90 -9.22
C LEU A 110 13.98 4.47 -7.85
N ARG A 111 15.22 4.96 -7.71
CA ARG A 111 15.79 5.43 -6.44
C ARG A 111 14.92 6.43 -5.69
N MET A 112 14.45 7.47 -6.39
CA MET A 112 13.67 8.55 -5.78
C MET A 112 12.24 8.14 -5.47
N VAL A 113 11.74 7.09 -6.11
CA VAL A 113 10.36 6.65 -5.96
C VAL A 113 10.18 5.80 -4.71
N SER A 114 11.18 4.99 -4.38
CA SER A 114 11.22 4.26 -3.11
C SER A 114 11.16 5.15 -1.87
N TRP A 115 11.55 6.43 -2.00
CA TRP A 115 11.48 7.42 -0.91
C TRP A 115 10.05 7.86 -0.60
N GLY A 116 9.21 8.06 -1.62
CA GLY A 116 7.87 8.62 -1.47
C GLY A 116 6.86 7.68 -0.79
N LEU A 117 7.02 6.36 -0.89
CA LEU A 117 6.16 5.43 -0.16
C LEU A 117 6.52 5.31 1.32
N GLY A 118 7.79 5.51 1.69
CA GLY A 118 8.22 5.40 3.09
C GLY A 118 7.50 6.40 4.00
N VAL A 119 7.09 7.54 3.46
CA VAL A 119 6.28 8.54 4.18
C VAL A 119 4.83 8.08 4.36
N ARG A 120 4.31 7.24 3.45
CA ARG A 120 2.93 6.73 3.50
C ARG A 120 2.79 5.47 4.35
N LEU A 121 3.84 4.67 4.49
CA LEU A 121 3.86 3.48 5.35
C LEU A 121 4.17 3.79 6.83
N GLY A 122 4.51 5.05 7.15
CA GLY A 122 4.62 5.56 8.53
C GLY A 122 3.30 6.09 9.09
N GLY A 123 2.24 6.19 8.26
CA GLY A 123 0.88 6.34 8.74
C GLY A 123 0.31 4.94 8.94
N ALA A 124 -0.11 4.63 10.16
CA ALA A 124 -0.84 3.41 10.46
C ALA A 124 -1.91 3.12 9.39
N PRO A 125 -2.21 1.86 9.05
CA PRO A 125 -3.53 1.56 8.50
C PRO A 125 -4.51 1.99 9.58
N CYS A 126 -5.18 3.12 9.36
CA CYS A 126 -6.33 3.51 10.13
C CYS A 126 -7.36 2.40 9.90
N CYS A 127 -7.36 1.38 10.76
CA CYS A 127 -8.48 0.48 10.92
C CYS A 127 -9.70 1.36 11.12
N GLY A 128 -10.73 1.12 10.32
CA GLY A 128 -11.87 2.00 10.13
C GLY A 128 -12.42 2.56 11.45
N GLY A 129 -12.44 3.88 11.53
CA GLY A 129 -13.31 4.63 12.44
C GLY A 129 -14.36 5.31 11.58
N GLY A 130 -15.64 5.12 11.94
CA GLY A 130 -16.80 5.71 11.31
C GLY A 130 -16.85 7.25 11.38
N PRO A 131 -18.02 7.83 11.06
CA PRO A 131 -18.14 9.25 10.71
C PRO A 131 -17.81 10.23 11.84
N PRO A 132 -17.45 11.48 11.50
CA PRO A 132 -16.76 12.40 12.38
C PRO A 132 -17.73 13.21 13.21
N THR A 133 -17.89 12.87 14.49
CA THR A 133 -18.38 13.82 15.49
C THR A 133 -17.76 13.49 16.84
N THR A 134 -17.35 14.53 17.55
CA THR A 134 -16.84 14.54 18.93
C THR A 134 -15.32 14.40 19.03
N GLY A 135 -14.66 15.55 19.18
CA GLY A 135 -13.25 15.66 19.53
C GLY A 135 -12.96 15.02 20.88
N CYS A 136 -11.87 14.25 20.95
CA CYS A 136 -11.36 13.68 22.18
C CYS A 136 -10.12 14.46 22.60
N ILE A 137 -10.28 15.26 23.65
CA ILE A 137 -9.19 15.84 24.43
C ILE A 137 -8.61 14.70 25.29
N TRP A 138 -7.29 14.62 25.33
CA TRP A 138 -6.53 13.60 26.04
C TRP A 138 -6.63 13.86 27.55
N ALA A 139 -7.22 12.93 28.30
CA ALA A 139 -7.16 12.91 29.77
C ALA A 139 -6.75 11.50 30.22
N GLY A 140 -5.72 11.47 31.06
CA GLY A 140 -5.04 10.25 31.49
C GLY A 140 -5.88 9.36 32.41
N GLU A 141 -5.42 8.11 32.45
CA GLU A 141 -5.54 7.13 33.53
C GLU A 141 -6.94 6.57 33.86
N GLY A 142 -7.08 5.24 33.71
CA GLY A 142 -8.07 4.44 34.44
C GLY A 142 -9.14 3.77 33.57
N TRP A 143 -9.03 2.44 33.43
CA TRP A 143 -10.10 1.58 32.93
C TRP A 143 -11.16 1.38 34.02
N ILE A 144 -12.39 1.86 33.82
CA ILE A 144 -13.55 1.41 34.60
C ILE A 144 -14.67 1.02 33.64
N LEU A 145 -14.96 -0.28 33.65
CA LEU A 145 -16.16 -0.91 33.10
C LEU A 145 -17.39 -0.36 33.84
N ALA A 146 -18.37 0.19 33.12
CA ALA A 146 -19.72 0.38 33.65
C ALA A 146 -20.75 0.00 32.58
N PHE A 147 -21.37 -1.14 32.84
CA PHE A 147 -22.38 -1.82 32.06
C PHE A 147 -23.73 -1.52 32.71
N ILE A 148 -24.52 -0.55 32.26
CA ILE A 148 -25.92 -0.36 32.72
C ILE A 148 -26.82 0.10 31.56
N LEU A 149 -27.59 -0.87 31.06
CA LEU A 149 -29.02 -0.86 30.71
C LEU A 149 -29.59 0.24 29.78
N LEU A 150 -30.02 -0.21 28.59
CA LEU A 150 -31.20 0.33 27.89
C LEU A 150 -32.44 0.33 28.80
N PRO A 151 -33.38 1.25 28.55
CA PRO A 151 -34.69 0.79 28.11
C PRO A 151 -35.22 1.52 26.86
N THR A 152 -36.02 0.77 26.11
CA THR A 152 -36.74 1.14 24.87
C THR A 152 -38.07 1.91 25.18
N PRO A 153 -39.01 2.16 24.25
CA PRO A 153 -39.51 3.49 23.89
C PRO A 153 -40.92 3.76 24.45
N SER A 154 -41.36 5.02 24.46
CA SER A 154 -42.76 5.37 24.76
C SER A 154 -43.30 6.33 23.70
N MET A 155 -44.28 5.85 22.94
CA MET A 155 -45.14 6.64 22.07
C MET A 155 -46.00 7.61 22.90
N GLY A 156 -46.26 8.80 22.35
CA GLY A 156 -47.15 9.80 22.92
C GLY A 156 -47.76 10.66 21.81
N LEU A 157 -48.98 10.30 21.43
CA LEU A 157 -49.91 10.95 20.51
C LEU A 157 -50.46 12.25 21.14
N GLY A 158 -50.75 13.30 20.35
CA GLY A 158 -51.56 14.44 20.83
C GLY A 158 -51.40 15.77 20.08
N ASP A 159 -52.13 15.87 18.96
CA ASP A 159 -52.90 17.01 18.41
C ASP A 159 -52.60 18.46 18.87
N SER A 160 -52.46 19.40 17.91
CA SER A 160 -53.42 20.51 17.71
C SER A 160 -53.02 21.46 16.54
N LEU A 161 -53.77 21.34 15.44
CA LEU A 161 -54.48 22.39 14.67
C LEU A 161 -53.85 23.74 14.22
N ARG A 162 -54.21 24.06 12.95
CA ARG A 162 -54.40 25.35 12.23
C ARG A 162 -53.16 26.03 11.63
N SER A 163 -53.04 26.13 10.29
CA SER A 163 -53.78 27.00 9.36
C SER A 163 -53.51 28.49 9.59
N VAL A 164 -52.48 29.04 8.94
CA VAL A 164 -52.48 30.04 7.84
C VAL A 164 -51.08 30.02 7.22
#